data_AF-A0A084VHA7-F1
#
_entry.id   AF-A0A084VHA7-F1
#
_cell.length_a   1.000
_cell.length_b   1.000
_cell.length_c   1.000
_cell.angle_alpha   90.00
_cell.angle_beta   90.00
_cell.angle_gamma   90.00
#
_symmetry.space_group_name_H-M   'P 1'
#
loop_
_entity.id
_entity.type
_entity.pdbx_description
1 polymer ?
#
loop_
_entity_poly.entity_id
_entity_poly.type
_entity_poly.pdbx_seq_one_letter_code
_entity_poly.pdbx_strand_id
1 'polypeptide(L)'
;MSKAFVSLVFVGALVAIASANPFYSNTPCPHKACNKVHPLVHVERHPVPTVPVQVEVVNTSPSYRPASFLELVEIVLDCFNTLRIPLHRFPSYLTGIFPDDPETKCFLRCMAIKLGVYCDETGADLDRHCLQFGLGECCDNFVNRHLTCLQQNSGPCPDRCTAAYKQELCFQEPIAKYLDYHFQQLVGLLHQAKCSHNLPMLHP
;
A
#
# COMPACT_ATOMS: atom_id res chain seq x y z
N MET A 1 -26.02 -67.86 24.23
CA MET A 1 -26.65 -66.55 24.48
C MET A 1 -25.73 -65.74 25.37
N SER A 2 -24.90 -64.88 24.77
CA SER A 2 -23.81 -64.18 25.46
C SER A 2 -24.24 -62.76 25.83
N LYS A 3 -24.11 -62.39 27.10
CA LYS A 3 -24.25 -61.01 27.60
C LYS A 3 -22.90 -60.32 27.45
N ALA A 4 -22.86 -59.16 26.79
CA ALA A 4 -21.68 -58.30 26.77
C ALA A 4 -22.08 -56.86 27.12
N PHE A 5 -21.30 -56.31 28.05
CA PHE A 5 -21.41 -55.02 28.71
C PHE A 5 -21.28 -53.84 27.73
N VAL A 6 -22.10 -52.81 27.92
CA VAL A 6 -21.89 -51.46 27.38
C VAL A 6 -20.89 -50.74 28.28
N SER A 7 -19.70 -50.44 27.76
CA SER A 7 -18.74 -49.54 28.42
C SER A 7 -18.76 -48.17 27.73
N LEU A 8 -19.23 -47.17 28.48
CA LEU A 8 -18.99 -45.76 28.22
C LEU A 8 -17.51 -45.45 28.45
N VAL A 9 -16.83 -44.93 27.44
CA VAL A 9 -15.57 -44.20 27.63
C VAL A 9 -15.69 -42.85 26.95
N PHE A 10 -15.81 -41.81 27.78
CA PHE A 10 -15.60 -40.42 27.44
C PHE A 10 -14.16 -40.22 26.96
N VAL A 11 -13.98 -39.65 25.77
CA VAL A 11 -12.73 -38.96 25.41
C VAL A 11 -13.13 -37.60 24.86
N GLY A 12 -13.10 -36.60 25.75
CA GLY A 12 -13.22 -35.20 25.38
C GLY A 12 -11.97 -34.75 24.62
N ALA A 13 -12.16 -34.38 23.36
CA ALA A 13 -11.15 -33.63 22.61
C ALA A 13 -11.34 -32.14 22.93
N LEU A 14 -10.47 -31.59 23.78
CA LEU A 14 -10.30 -30.16 23.95
C LEU A 14 -9.69 -29.59 22.67
N VAL A 15 -10.47 -28.83 21.91
CA VAL A 15 -9.96 -27.98 20.83
C VAL A 15 -9.25 -26.80 21.47
N ALA A 16 -7.93 -26.89 21.59
CA ALA A 16 -7.10 -25.72 21.88
C ALA A 16 -7.06 -24.84 20.63
N ILE A 17 -7.89 -23.79 20.60
CA ILE A 17 -7.74 -22.71 19.63
C ILE A 17 -6.51 -21.92 20.07
N ALA A 18 -5.36 -22.23 19.47
CA ALA A 18 -4.21 -21.35 19.51
C ALA A 18 -4.57 -20.12 18.67
N SER A 19 -4.99 -19.04 19.34
CA SER A 19 -5.01 -17.70 18.77
C SER A 19 -3.57 -17.28 18.46
N ALA A 20 -3.08 -17.65 17.29
CA ALA A 20 -1.89 -17.04 16.72
C ALA A 20 -2.24 -15.59 16.35
N ASN A 21 -2.14 -14.68 17.33
CA ASN A 21 -1.93 -13.27 17.03
C ASN A 21 -0.56 -13.17 16.35
N PRO A 22 -0.46 -12.76 15.08
CA PRO A 22 0.85 -12.46 14.53
C PRO A 22 1.37 -11.24 15.29
N PHE A 23 2.50 -11.46 15.95
CA PHE A 23 3.27 -10.46 16.66
C PHE A 23 3.43 -9.20 15.79
N TYR A 24 2.87 -8.07 16.25
CA TYR A 24 3.47 -6.77 15.98
C TYR A 24 4.84 -6.79 16.68
N SER A 25 5.89 -7.18 15.96
CA SER A 25 7.26 -7.02 16.43
C SER A 25 7.57 -5.53 16.43
N ASN A 26 7.45 -4.89 17.60
CA ASN A 26 7.99 -3.55 17.89
C ASN A 26 9.52 -3.59 17.94
N THR A 27 10.15 -4.07 16.87
CA THR A 27 11.57 -3.84 16.61
C THR A 27 11.67 -2.49 15.92
N PRO A 28 12.33 -1.48 16.53
CA PRO A 28 12.64 -0.24 15.84
C PRO A 28 13.36 -0.57 14.53
N CYS A 29 12.87 -0.05 13.41
CA CYS A 29 13.60 -0.15 12.16
C CYS A 29 15.02 0.38 12.43
N PRO A 30 16.09 -0.36 12.14
CA PRO A 30 17.41 0.24 12.15
C PRO A 30 17.32 1.34 11.10
N HIS A 31 17.43 2.60 11.51
CA HIS A 31 17.45 3.75 10.61
C HIS A 31 18.69 3.67 9.72
N LYS A 32 18.72 2.77 8.75
CA LYS A 32 19.28 3.08 7.46
C LYS A 32 18.32 4.13 6.92
N ALA A 33 18.72 5.40 7.03
CA ALA A 33 18.11 6.47 6.28
C ALA A 33 17.73 5.91 4.91
N CYS A 34 16.49 6.09 4.46
CA CYS A 34 16.04 5.77 3.11
C CYS A 34 16.72 6.68 2.05
N ASN A 35 17.93 7.15 2.35
CA ASN A 35 18.92 7.82 1.53
C ASN A 35 20.28 7.17 1.83
N LYS A 36 20.52 5.97 1.31
CA LYS A 36 21.90 5.45 1.17
C LYS A 36 22.17 5.12 -0.28
N VAL A 37 22.64 6.13 -1.01
CA VAL A 37 23.54 5.92 -2.15
C VAL A 37 24.74 5.11 -1.61
N HIS A 38 25.07 4.02 -2.29
CA HIS A 38 26.26 3.23 -1.97
C HIS A 38 27.51 4.13 -1.93
N PRO A 39 28.39 4.04 -0.91
CA PRO A 39 29.62 4.81 -0.92
C PRO A 39 30.53 4.30 -2.03
N LEU A 40 30.87 5.17 -2.98
CA LEU A 40 31.95 4.92 -3.92
C LEU A 40 33.27 4.87 -3.15
N VAL A 41 34.08 3.86 -3.48
CA VAL A 41 35.42 3.59 -2.95
C VAL A 41 36.29 4.85 -2.95
N HIS A 42 36.96 5.11 -1.83
CA HIS A 42 37.87 6.25 -1.69
C HIS A 42 39.11 6.01 -2.56
N VAL A 43 39.26 6.74 -3.66
CA VAL A 43 40.50 6.79 -4.44
C VAL A 43 41.32 8.00 -3.95
N GLU A 44 42.58 7.74 -3.66
CA GLU A 44 43.56 8.69 -3.13
C GLU A 44 43.92 9.76 -4.17
N ARG A 45 44.03 11.03 -3.73
CA ARG A 45 44.18 12.20 -4.62
C ARG A 45 45.62 12.34 -5.12
N HIS A 46 45.81 12.34 -6.44
CA HIS A 46 46.92 13.03 -7.10
C HIS A 46 46.41 14.31 -7.80
N PRO A 47 47.18 15.43 -7.82
CA PRO A 47 46.68 16.70 -8.36
C PRO A 47 47.23 16.99 -9.77
N VAL A 48 46.38 17.08 -10.81
CA VAL A 48 46.67 17.81 -12.06
C VAL A 48 45.35 18.15 -12.82
N PRO A 49 45.33 19.04 -13.86
CA PRO A 49 44.84 20.41 -13.82
C PRO A 49 43.50 20.65 -14.56
N THR A 50 42.92 21.83 -14.31
CA THR A 50 41.59 22.32 -14.73
C THR A 50 41.33 22.34 -16.24
N VAL A 51 40.28 21.63 -16.67
CA VAL A 51 39.53 21.86 -17.92
C VAL A 51 38.05 22.04 -17.55
N PRO A 52 37.32 23.03 -18.09
CA PRO A 52 35.93 23.27 -17.71
C PRO A 52 35.02 22.23 -18.39
N VAL A 53 34.59 21.23 -17.62
CA VAL A 53 33.52 20.30 -18.00
C VAL A 53 32.20 21.04 -17.83
N GLN A 54 31.41 21.13 -18.90
CA GLN A 54 30.02 21.58 -18.81
C GLN A 54 29.27 20.58 -17.93
N VAL A 55 28.82 21.04 -16.77
CA VAL A 55 27.97 20.27 -15.86
C VAL A 55 26.61 20.18 -16.51
N GLU A 56 26.35 19.08 -17.21
CA GLU A 56 24.99 18.69 -17.54
C GLU A 56 24.28 18.42 -16.22
N VAL A 57 23.38 19.34 -15.86
CA VAL A 57 22.52 19.21 -14.69
C VAL A 57 21.65 17.98 -14.93
N VAL A 58 22.08 16.83 -14.41
CA VAL A 58 21.26 15.63 -14.33
C VAL A 58 20.00 16.03 -13.59
N ASN A 59 18.89 16.08 -14.33
CA ASN A 59 17.58 16.41 -13.83
C ASN A 59 17.15 15.29 -12.88
N THR A 60 17.50 15.42 -11.60
CA THR A 60 17.05 14.50 -10.56
C THR A 60 15.53 14.63 -10.49
N SER A 61 14.83 13.57 -10.90
CA SER A 61 13.41 13.40 -10.65
C SER A 61 13.12 13.81 -9.19
N PRO A 62 12.13 14.69 -8.93
CA PRO A 62 11.87 15.17 -7.58
C PRO A 62 11.62 13.99 -6.64
N SER A 63 12.18 14.05 -5.43
CA SER A 63 11.95 13.08 -4.37
C SER A 63 10.46 12.74 -4.27
N TYR A 64 10.12 11.45 -4.25
CA TYR A 64 8.73 11.00 -4.10
C TYR A 64 8.13 11.55 -2.80
N ARG A 65 6.89 12.07 -2.87
CA ARG A 65 6.12 12.50 -1.71
C ARG A 65 4.80 11.72 -1.67
N PRO A 66 4.52 10.97 -0.59
CA PRO A 66 3.22 10.35 -0.40
C PRO A 66 2.09 11.38 -0.44
N ALA A 67 1.00 11.02 -1.12
CA ALA A 67 -0.25 11.75 -1.07
C ALA A 67 -0.82 11.70 0.35
N SER A 68 -1.33 12.83 0.82
CA SER A 68 -2.21 12.87 1.99
C SER A 68 -3.52 12.15 1.70
N PHE A 69 -4.28 11.83 2.75
CA PHE A 69 -5.59 11.17 2.57
C PHE A 69 -6.55 11.99 1.71
N LEU A 70 -6.56 13.32 1.86
CA LEU A 70 -7.41 14.19 1.04
C LEU A 70 -7.00 14.15 -0.43
N GLU A 71 -5.70 14.25 -0.72
CA GLU A 71 -5.17 14.14 -2.09
C GLU A 71 -5.46 12.76 -2.71
N LEU A 72 -5.41 11.68 -1.91
CA LEU A 72 -5.81 10.35 -2.36
C LEU A 72 -7.29 10.31 -2.74
N VAL A 73 -8.19 10.88 -1.94
CA VAL A 73 -9.62 10.95 -2.26
C VAL A 73 -9.87 11.78 -3.52
N GLU A 74 -9.15 12.90 -3.69
CA GLU A 74 -9.21 13.71 -4.91
C GLU A 74 -8.76 12.92 -6.14
N ILE A 75 -7.65 12.18 -6.04
CA ILE A 75 -7.15 11.29 -7.10
C ILE A 75 -8.19 10.20 -7.44
N VAL A 76 -8.80 9.59 -6.42
CA VAL A 76 -9.86 8.60 -6.62
C VAL A 76 -11.01 9.22 -7.43
N LEU A 77 -11.53 10.37 -7.00
CA LEU A 77 -12.64 11.06 -7.68
C LEU A 77 -12.28 11.47 -9.11
N ASP A 78 -11.05 11.93 -9.34
CA ASP A 78 -10.55 12.27 -10.66
C ASP A 78 -10.50 11.04 -11.59
N CYS A 79 -10.08 9.88 -11.07
CA CYS A 79 -10.12 8.62 -11.82
C CYS A 79 -11.56 8.16 -12.12
N PHE A 80 -12.49 8.31 -11.17
CA PHE A 80 -13.92 8.04 -11.42
C PHE A 80 -14.46 8.90 -12.57
N ASN A 81 -14.16 10.20 -12.54
CA ASN A 81 -14.62 11.15 -13.57
C ASN A 81 -13.98 10.87 -14.93
N THR A 82 -12.67 10.65 -14.97
CA THR A 82 -11.90 10.39 -16.19
C THR A 82 -12.37 9.11 -16.88
N LEU A 83 -12.61 8.04 -16.10
CA LEU A 83 -13.00 6.73 -16.62
C LEU A 83 -14.52 6.54 -16.69
N ARG A 84 -15.30 7.55 -16.28
CA ARG A 84 -16.78 7.50 -16.23
C ARG A 84 -17.32 6.34 -15.39
N ILE A 85 -16.64 6.02 -14.29
CA ILE A 85 -17.02 4.90 -13.41
C ILE A 85 -18.30 5.27 -12.64
N PRO A 86 -19.30 4.37 -12.59
CA PRO A 86 -20.52 4.61 -11.82
C PRO A 86 -20.23 4.81 -10.32
N LEU A 87 -20.83 5.85 -9.72
CA LEU A 87 -20.61 6.19 -8.30
C LEU A 87 -20.98 5.07 -7.31
N HIS A 88 -21.83 4.11 -7.68
CA HIS A 88 -22.16 2.98 -6.80
C HIS A 88 -20.95 2.07 -6.52
N ARG A 89 -19.87 2.14 -7.31
CA ARG A 89 -18.61 1.41 -7.07
C ARG A 89 -17.75 2.06 -5.98
N PHE A 90 -17.99 3.35 -5.69
CA PHE A 90 -17.18 4.17 -4.79
C PHE A 90 -17.01 3.56 -3.38
N PRO A 91 -18.07 3.04 -2.71
CA PRO A 91 -17.90 2.41 -1.41
C PRO A 91 -16.99 1.17 -1.43
N SER A 92 -17.07 0.35 -2.49
CA SER A 92 -16.21 -0.83 -2.65
C SER A 92 -14.75 -0.42 -2.79
N TYR A 93 -14.46 0.57 -3.63
CA TYR A 93 -13.07 1.00 -3.84
C TYR A 93 -12.48 1.69 -2.62
N LEU A 94 -13.26 2.48 -1.87
CA LEU A 94 -12.83 3.11 -0.62
C LEU A 94 -12.70 2.13 0.56
N THR A 95 -13.10 0.88 0.40
CA THR A 95 -12.84 -0.20 1.37
C THR A 95 -11.74 -1.15 0.90
N GLY A 96 -11.04 -0.81 -0.19
CA GLY A 96 -9.98 -1.64 -0.76
C GLY A 96 -10.47 -2.92 -1.44
N ILE A 97 -11.74 -2.95 -1.85
CA ILE A 97 -12.33 -4.07 -2.59
C ILE A 97 -12.35 -3.73 -4.07
N PHE A 98 -11.52 -4.43 -4.85
CA PHE A 98 -11.33 -4.22 -6.28
C PHE A 98 -11.73 -5.48 -7.08
N PRO A 99 -12.97 -5.56 -7.61
CA PRO A 99 -13.41 -6.69 -8.42
C PRO A 99 -12.63 -6.85 -9.74
N ASP A 100 -12.54 -8.07 -10.26
CA ASP A 100 -11.87 -8.37 -11.53
C ASP A 100 -12.76 -8.05 -12.74
N ASP A 101 -12.90 -6.76 -13.03
CA ASP A 101 -13.63 -6.25 -14.19
C ASP A 101 -12.85 -5.13 -14.91
N PRO A 102 -13.14 -4.87 -16.21
CA PRO A 102 -12.37 -3.91 -17.00
C PRO A 102 -12.33 -2.49 -16.42
N GLU A 103 -13.42 -2.02 -15.82
CA GLU A 103 -13.47 -0.67 -15.22
C GLU A 103 -12.55 -0.60 -14.01
N THR A 104 -12.63 -1.59 -13.11
CA THR A 104 -11.78 -1.69 -11.92
C THR A 104 -10.29 -1.80 -12.28
N LYS A 105 -9.94 -2.55 -13.33
CA LYS A 105 -8.56 -2.67 -13.81
C LYS A 105 -7.97 -1.32 -14.18
N CYS A 106 -8.70 -0.55 -14.99
CA CYS A 106 -8.25 0.76 -15.41
C CYS A 106 -8.31 1.79 -14.27
N PHE A 107 -9.22 1.63 -13.31
CA PHE A 107 -9.26 2.44 -12.09
C PHE A 107 -7.97 2.31 -11.28
N LEU A 108 -7.54 1.08 -10.97
CA LEU A 108 -6.29 0.87 -10.22
C LEU A 108 -5.08 1.43 -10.96
N ARG A 109 -5.01 1.22 -12.28
CA ARG A 109 -3.96 1.86 -13.10
C ARG A 109 -3.96 3.38 -12.97
N CYS A 110 -5.13 4.01 -13.11
CA CYS A 110 -5.25 5.47 -13.03
C CYS A 110 -4.80 6.00 -11.67
N MET A 111 -5.29 5.38 -10.59
CA MET A 111 -4.97 5.77 -9.23
C MET A 111 -3.48 5.59 -8.95
N ALA A 112 -2.91 4.43 -9.28
CA ALA A 112 -1.51 4.11 -9.03
C ALA A 112 -0.54 5.02 -9.81
N ILE A 113 -0.87 5.36 -11.06
CA ILE A 113 -0.10 6.33 -11.86
C ILE A 113 -0.16 7.73 -11.24
N LYS A 114 -1.35 8.20 -10.84
CA LYS A 114 -1.51 9.55 -10.23
C LYS A 114 -0.85 9.66 -8.86
N LEU A 115 -0.85 8.58 -8.09
CA LEU A 115 -0.09 8.48 -6.86
C LEU A 115 1.41 8.37 -7.12
N GLY A 116 1.83 8.06 -8.35
CA GLY A 116 3.23 7.89 -8.72
C GLY A 116 3.86 6.60 -8.19
N VAL A 117 3.05 5.64 -7.74
CA VAL A 117 3.48 4.32 -7.24
C VAL A 117 3.57 3.26 -8.35
N TYR A 118 3.06 3.58 -9.55
CA TYR A 118 3.11 2.72 -10.74
C TYR A 118 3.47 3.53 -11.98
N CYS A 119 4.19 2.90 -12.90
CA CYS A 119 4.53 3.44 -14.22
C CYS A 119 4.34 2.32 -15.27
N ASP A 120 3.75 2.62 -16.42
CA ASP A 120 3.49 1.60 -17.45
C ASP A 120 4.79 0.94 -17.96
N GLU A 121 5.88 1.70 -17.93
CA GLU A 121 7.19 1.28 -18.43
C GLU A 121 7.96 0.43 -17.41
N THR A 122 7.82 0.71 -16.11
CA THR A 122 8.62 0.06 -15.05
C THR A 122 7.81 -0.78 -14.07
N GLY A 123 6.49 -0.76 -14.14
CA GLY A 123 5.59 -1.45 -13.20
C GLY A 123 5.43 -0.73 -11.86
N ALA A 124 4.99 -1.48 -10.85
CA ALA A 124 4.82 -1.00 -9.49
C ALA A 124 6.17 -0.76 -8.79
N ASP A 125 6.27 0.35 -8.07
CA ASP A 125 7.43 0.74 -7.27
C ASP A 125 7.21 0.35 -5.80
N LEU A 126 7.95 -0.64 -5.32
CA LEU A 126 7.79 -1.19 -3.97
C LEU A 126 8.10 -0.16 -2.86
N ASP A 127 9.09 0.70 -3.07
CA ASP A 127 9.50 1.71 -2.08
C ASP A 127 8.42 2.78 -1.96
N ARG A 128 7.86 3.23 -3.10
CA ARG A 128 6.77 4.22 -3.10
C ARG A 128 5.48 3.66 -2.53
N HIS A 129 5.18 2.38 -2.78
CA HIS A 129 4.06 1.69 -2.13
C HIS A 129 4.22 1.62 -0.61
N CYS A 130 5.43 1.31 -0.12
CA CYS A 130 5.71 1.37 1.33
C CYS A 130 5.47 2.77 1.89
N LEU A 131 6.02 3.80 1.24
CA LEU A 131 5.89 5.18 1.71
C LEU A 131 4.44 5.67 1.69
N GLN A 132 3.63 5.22 0.74
CA GLN A 132 2.21 5.59 0.62
C GLN A 132 1.30 4.80 1.56
N PHE A 133 1.41 3.48 1.60
CA PHE A 133 0.44 2.57 2.20
C PHE A 133 0.99 1.75 3.37
N GLY A 134 2.29 1.87 3.70
CA GLY A 134 2.95 1.08 4.72
C GLY A 134 2.58 1.43 6.17
N LEU A 135 1.86 2.54 6.41
CA LEU A 135 1.39 2.96 7.74
C LEU A 135 2.48 2.95 8.84
N GLY A 136 3.71 3.32 8.47
CA GLY A 136 4.86 3.36 9.39
C GLY A 136 5.62 2.03 9.55
N GLU A 137 5.28 0.99 8.78
CA GLU A 137 6.08 -0.23 8.65
C GLU A 137 7.49 0.11 8.09
N CYS A 138 8.50 -0.64 8.52
CA CYS A 138 9.83 -0.58 7.90
C CYS A 138 9.76 -0.98 6.42
N CYS A 139 10.24 -0.15 5.51
CA CYS A 139 10.15 -0.47 4.08
C CYS A 139 10.90 -1.73 3.67
N ASP A 140 12.01 -2.09 4.31
CA ASP A 140 12.67 -3.37 4.06
C ASP A 140 11.71 -4.56 4.30
N ASN A 141 10.89 -4.52 5.35
CA ASN A 141 9.91 -5.56 5.63
C ASN A 141 8.79 -5.54 4.60
N PHE A 142 8.26 -4.36 4.30
CA PHE A 142 7.19 -4.16 3.30
C PHE A 142 7.62 -4.68 1.91
N VAL A 143 8.84 -4.35 1.48
CA VAL A 143 9.42 -4.80 0.21
C VAL A 143 9.54 -6.32 0.21
N ASN A 144 10.13 -6.90 1.25
CA ASN A 144 10.36 -8.34 1.34
C ASN A 144 9.05 -9.16 1.28
N ARG A 145 7.96 -8.69 1.91
CA ARG A 145 6.67 -9.40 1.89
C ARG A 145 5.93 -9.33 0.55
N HIS A 146 6.14 -8.29 -0.25
CA HIS A 146 5.40 -8.09 -1.51
C HIS A 146 6.19 -8.48 -2.78
N LEU A 147 7.52 -8.60 -2.68
CA LEU A 147 8.40 -8.88 -3.83
C LEU A 147 7.97 -10.13 -4.62
N THR A 148 7.69 -11.24 -3.93
CA THR A 148 7.29 -12.50 -4.58
C THR A 148 5.98 -12.37 -5.35
N CYS A 149 4.99 -11.67 -4.78
CA CYS A 149 3.72 -11.43 -5.48
C CYS A 149 3.95 -10.59 -6.74
N LEU A 150 4.76 -9.54 -6.64
CA LEU A 150 5.03 -8.66 -7.77
C LEU A 150 5.76 -9.40 -8.90
N GLN A 151 6.76 -10.23 -8.56
CA GLN A 151 7.47 -11.07 -9.53
C GLN A 151 6.52 -12.02 -10.29
N GLN A 152 5.58 -12.64 -9.58
CA GLN A 152 4.59 -13.54 -10.18
C GLN A 152 3.57 -12.82 -11.08
N ASN A 153 3.37 -11.52 -10.88
CA ASN A 153 2.35 -10.72 -11.56
C ASN A 153 2.92 -9.71 -12.59
N SER A 154 4.24 -9.69 -12.80
CA SER A 154 4.91 -8.77 -13.75
C SER A 154 5.03 -9.32 -15.18
N GLY A 155 4.39 -10.45 -15.48
CA GLY A 155 4.41 -11.07 -16.81
C GLY A 155 3.64 -10.27 -17.88
N PRO A 156 3.83 -10.59 -19.17
CA PRO A 156 3.09 -9.97 -20.27
C PRO A 156 1.58 -10.05 -20.07
N CYS A 157 0.88 -8.96 -20.38
CA CYS A 157 -0.58 -8.86 -20.26
C CYS A 157 -1.22 -8.31 -21.56
N PRO A 158 -2.51 -8.57 -21.79
CA PRO A 158 -3.20 -8.14 -23.01
C PRO A 158 -3.28 -6.61 -23.18
N ASP A 159 -3.29 -5.89 -22.06
CA ASP A 159 -3.41 -4.44 -22.02
C ASP A 159 -2.77 -3.88 -20.74
N ARG A 160 -2.54 -2.55 -20.73
CA ARG A 160 -1.88 -1.85 -19.63
C ARG A 160 -2.71 -1.83 -18.34
N CYS A 161 -4.04 -1.80 -18.43
CA CYS A 161 -4.89 -1.85 -17.24
C CYS A 161 -4.82 -3.22 -16.57
N THR A 162 -4.83 -4.32 -17.34
CA THR A 162 -4.63 -5.67 -16.81
C THR A 162 -3.24 -5.84 -16.20
N ALA A 163 -2.20 -5.26 -16.81
CA ALA A 163 -0.84 -5.29 -16.27
C ALA A 163 -0.76 -4.60 -14.90
N ALA A 164 -1.28 -3.38 -14.78
CA ALA A 164 -1.32 -2.64 -13.53
C ALA A 164 -2.16 -3.38 -12.48
N TYR A 165 -3.38 -3.79 -12.83
CA TYR A 165 -4.29 -4.49 -11.90
C TYR A 165 -3.64 -5.68 -11.21
N LYS A 166 -2.97 -6.56 -11.96
CA LYS A 166 -2.31 -7.74 -11.38
C LYS A 166 -1.21 -7.37 -10.38
N GLN A 167 -0.44 -6.31 -10.65
CA GLN A 167 0.62 -5.85 -9.76
C GLN A 167 0.05 -5.12 -8.54
N GLU A 168 -0.92 -4.23 -8.74
CA GLU A 168 -1.55 -3.43 -7.68
C GLU A 168 -2.33 -4.29 -6.69
N LEU A 169 -2.89 -5.43 -7.12
CA LEU A 169 -3.51 -6.40 -6.20
C LEU A 169 -2.53 -6.97 -5.17
N CYS A 170 -1.22 -6.96 -5.43
CA CYS A 170 -0.23 -7.33 -4.41
C CYS A 170 -0.26 -6.39 -3.19
N PHE A 171 -0.78 -5.18 -3.35
CA PHE A 171 -0.87 -4.16 -2.30
C PHE A 171 -2.30 -3.94 -1.81
N GLN A 172 -3.26 -4.78 -2.19
CA GLN A 172 -4.67 -4.61 -1.84
C GLN A 172 -4.88 -4.53 -0.31
N GLU A 173 -4.23 -5.40 0.46
CA GLU A 173 -4.35 -5.39 1.93
C GLU A 173 -3.74 -4.10 2.55
N PRO A 174 -2.51 -3.66 2.21
CA PRO A 174 -2.01 -2.34 2.62
C PRO A 174 -2.94 -1.18 2.25
N ILE A 175 -3.48 -1.16 1.03
CA ILE A 175 -4.41 -0.11 0.58
C ILE A 175 -5.67 -0.11 1.43
N ALA A 176 -6.28 -1.28 1.65
CA ALA A 176 -7.48 -1.41 2.48
C ALA A 176 -7.23 -0.94 3.92
N LYS A 177 -6.09 -1.31 4.51
CA LYS A 177 -5.68 -0.86 5.85
C LYS A 177 -5.47 0.65 5.91
N TYR A 178 -4.82 1.22 4.90
CA TYR A 178 -4.60 2.67 4.81
C TYR A 178 -5.91 3.44 4.78
N LEU A 179 -6.84 2.99 3.93
CA LEU A 179 -8.17 3.59 3.80
C LEU A 179 -8.93 3.49 5.13
N ASP A 180 -9.03 2.30 5.74
CA ASP A 180 -9.71 2.13 7.02
C ASP A 180 -9.11 3.01 8.12
N TYR A 181 -7.77 3.00 8.27
CA TYR A 181 -7.08 3.82 9.26
C TYR A 181 -7.47 5.30 9.15
N HIS A 182 -7.43 5.87 7.95
CA HIS A 182 -7.74 7.28 7.75
C HIS A 182 -9.23 7.60 7.84
N PHE A 183 -10.12 6.67 7.46
CA PHE A 183 -11.56 6.83 7.70
C PHE A 183 -11.88 6.83 9.20
N GLN A 184 -11.31 5.91 9.97
CA GLN A 184 -11.52 5.85 11.42
C GLN A 184 -10.99 7.11 12.11
N GLN A 185 -9.85 7.65 11.67
CA GLN A 185 -9.34 8.93 12.17
C GLN A 185 -10.30 10.08 11.91
N LEU A 186 -10.84 10.19 10.68
CA LEU A 186 -11.78 11.25 10.35
C LEU A 186 -13.07 11.14 11.17
N VAL A 187 -13.60 9.93 11.33
CA VAL A 187 -14.79 9.66 12.16
C VAL A 187 -14.52 10.02 13.62
N GLY A 188 -13.35 9.66 14.15
CA GLY A 188 -12.93 10.00 15.51
C GLY A 188 -12.85 11.51 15.74
N LEU A 189 -12.25 12.25 14.80
CA LEU A 189 -12.17 13.71 14.85
C LEU A 189 -13.57 14.35 14.80
N LEU A 190 -14.45 13.86 13.92
CA LEU A 190 -15.83 14.35 13.83
C LEU A 190 -16.61 14.08 15.12
N HIS A 191 -16.44 12.89 15.71
CA HIS A 191 -17.05 12.55 16.99
C HIS A 191 -16.53 13.46 18.10
N GLN A 192 -15.22 13.69 18.19
CA GLN A 192 -14.62 14.60 19.15
C GLN A 192 -15.14 16.03 18.99
N ALA A 193 -15.23 16.54 17.75
CA ALA A 193 -15.78 17.85 17.46
C ALA A 193 -17.23 17.97 17.96
N LYS A 194 -18.07 16.96 17.67
CA LYS A 194 -19.45 16.86 18.13
C LYS A 194 -19.58 16.82 19.65
N CYS A 195 -18.70 16.07 20.33
CA CYS A 195 -18.70 15.96 21.79
C CYS A 195 -18.11 17.18 22.50
N SER A 196 -17.26 17.97 21.84
CA SER A 196 -16.63 19.16 22.40
C SER A 196 -17.49 20.42 22.37
N HIS A 197 -18.74 20.34 21.87
CA HIS A 197 -19.67 21.47 21.74
C HIS A 197 -19.15 22.63 20.87
N ASN A 198 -18.11 22.40 20.05
CA ASN A 198 -17.46 23.38 19.16
C ASN A 198 -18.04 23.44 17.72
N LEU A 199 -19.22 22.87 17.48
CA LEU A 199 -19.90 22.95 16.18
C LEU A 199 -21.21 23.73 16.31
N PRO A 200 -21.20 25.08 16.21
CA PRO A 200 -22.29 25.74 15.52
C PRO A 200 -22.15 25.42 14.01
N MET A 201 -23.26 25.22 13.32
CA MET A 201 -23.38 24.91 11.88
C MET A 201 -23.39 23.43 11.50
N LEU A 202 -24.60 22.85 11.56
CA LEU A 202 -25.27 22.25 10.41
C LEU A 202 -26.73 22.02 10.85
N HIS A 203 -27.52 23.07 10.75
CA HIS A 203 -28.96 22.95 10.53
C HIS A 203 -29.25 23.66 9.21
N PRO A 204 -30.14 23.11 8.37
CA PRO A 204 -30.67 23.81 7.21
C PRO A 204 -31.47 25.06 7.60
#